data_AF-D4YRU9-F1
#
_entry.id   AF-D4YRU9-F1
#
_cell.length_a   1.000
_cell.length_b   1.000
_cell.length_c   1.000
_cell.angle_alpha   90.00
_cell.angle_beta   90.00
_cell.angle_gamma   90.00
#
_symmetry.space_group_name_H-M   'P 1'
#
loop_
_entity.id
_entity.type
_entity.pdbx_description
1 polymer ?
#
loop_
_entity_poly.entity_id
_entity_poly.type
_entity_poly.pdbx_seq_one_letter_code
_entity_poly.pdbx_strand_id
1 'polypeptide(L)'
;MSAFVLSRNIVGKNKTYIWALIEFTNGNKEWYCISRVLRQSILIEREHNRYWKKKMIGNYITVSTTEYVMNRTHLTIGKITKMSVSHHGTHKWNWTRNQFVTPEHLLDFRDAYNYLKHDYSWYNRFSIWIALNYWHNELLQKRIKQMKKQIGRSRWQINELKRRAKKRMY
;
A
#
# COMPACT_ATOMS: atom_id res chain seq x y z
N MET A 1 15.22 -38.86 22.46
CA MET A 1 14.97 -37.41 22.56
C MET A 1 16.16 -36.78 23.27
N SER A 2 17.09 -36.21 22.51
CA SER A 2 18.19 -35.42 23.06
C SER A 2 18.42 -34.22 22.16
N ALA A 3 18.34 -33.04 22.77
CA ALA A 3 18.52 -31.75 22.14
C ALA A 3 19.92 -31.64 21.52
N PHE A 4 19.97 -31.40 20.20
CA PHE A 4 21.21 -31.10 19.50
C PHE A 4 21.06 -29.79 18.74
N VAL A 5 21.73 -28.77 19.28
CA VAL A 5 22.57 -27.79 18.55
C VAL A 5 21.85 -26.91 17.53
N LEU A 6 21.79 -25.61 17.83
CA LEU A 6 22.53 -24.59 17.07
C LEU A 6 22.36 -23.21 17.74
N SER A 7 23.22 -22.96 18.74
CA SER A 7 23.79 -21.62 18.92
C SER A 7 24.53 -21.26 17.63
N ARG A 8 23.82 -20.65 16.68
CA ARG A 8 24.45 -20.02 15.51
C ARG A 8 24.84 -18.61 15.91
N ASN A 9 26.14 -18.46 16.18
CA ASN A 9 26.90 -17.27 15.86
C ASN A 9 26.34 -16.62 14.58
N ILE A 10 25.62 -15.49 14.71
CA ILE A 10 25.29 -14.67 13.54
C ILE A 10 26.47 -13.74 13.32
N VAL A 11 27.53 -14.32 12.75
CA VAL A 11 28.48 -13.61 11.88
C VAL A 11 27.66 -12.71 10.97
N GLY A 12 28.02 -11.41 10.89
CA GLY A 12 27.23 -10.33 10.31
C GLY A 12 26.49 -10.68 9.01
N LYS A 13 25.25 -11.17 9.12
CA LYS A 13 24.33 -11.28 7.99
C LYS A 13 23.90 -9.87 7.63
N ASN A 14 24.33 -9.37 6.48
CA ASN A 14 23.89 -8.09 5.93
C ASN A 14 22.37 -7.95 6.06
N LYS A 15 21.92 -7.10 6.99
CA LYS A 15 20.50 -6.92 7.30
C LYS A 15 19.81 -6.47 6.02
N THR A 16 18.88 -7.26 5.52
CA THR A 16 18.09 -6.89 4.33
C THR A 16 16.97 -5.97 4.78
N TYR A 17 16.91 -4.78 4.21
CA TYR A 17 15.88 -3.78 4.40
C TYR A 17 15.02 -3.66 3.15
N ILE A 18 13.74 -3.40 3.38
CA ILE A 18 12.77 -3.15 2.32
C ILE A 18 12.37 -1.69 2.42
N TRP A 19 12.43 -1.00 1.29
CA TRP A 19 12.09 0.41 1.18
C TRP A 19 10.86 0.55 0.28
N ALA A 20 9.93 1.40 0.68
CA ALA A 20 8.75 1.76 -0.09
C ALA A 20 8.80 3.25 -0.44
N LEU A 21 8.56 3.57 -1.71
CA LEU A 21 8.34 4.93 -2.15
C LEU A 21 6.88 5.26 -1.89
N ILE A 22 6.64 6.17 -0.97
CA ILE A 22 5.33 6.55 -0.48
C ILE A 22 4.94 7.87 -1.12
N GLU A 23 3.80 7.88 -1.79
CA GLU A 23 3.15 9.08 -2.30
C GLU A 23 2.15 9.60 -1.27
N PHE A 24 2.20 10.90 -0.99
CA PHE A 24 1.30 11.59 -0.06
C PHE A 24 0.17 12.31 -0.81
N THR A 25 -0.81 12.80 -0.06
CA THR A 25 -1.98 13.51 -0.60
C THR A 25 -1.64 14.82 -1.31
N ASN A 26 -0.49 15.42 -0.98
CA ASN A 26 0.04 16.61 -1.64
C ASN A 26 0.87 16.30 -2.91
N GLY A 27 0.98 15.02 -3.29
CA GLY A 27 1.77 14.57 -4.44
C GLY A 27 3.26 14.36 -4.16
N ASN A 28 3.75 14.73 -2.98
CA ASN A 28 5.14 14.49 -2.59
C ASN A 28 5.42 12.99 -2.48
N LYS A 29 6.66 12.60 -2.81
CA LYS A 29 7.11 11.21 -2.78
C LYS A 29 8.38 11.07 -1.97
N GLU A 30 8.36 10.16 -1.01
CA GLU A 30 9.48 9.94 -0.11
C GLU A 30 9.71 8.46 0.15
N TRP A 31 10.97 8.10 0.39
CA TRP A 31 11.35 6.73 0.71
C TRP A 31 11.19 6.47 2.21
N TYR A 32 10.45 5.42 2.52
CA TYR A 32 10.27 4.91 3.88
C TYR A 32 10.80 3.49 3.99
N CYS A 33 11.47 3.21 5.11
CA CYS A 33 11.90 1.87 5.44
C CYS A 33 10.73 1.09 6.07
N ILE A 34 10.52 -0.14 5.61
CA ILE A 34 9.50 -1.02 6.15
C ILE A 34 9.88 -1.44 7.57
N SER A 35 8.92 -1.32 8.49
CA SER A 35 9.09 -1.69 9.90
C SER A 35 9.61 -3.11 10.07
N ARG A 36 10.25 -3.40 11.20
CA ARG A 36 10.84 -4.73 11.45
C ARG A 36 9.82 -5.87 11.31
N VAL A 37 8.63 -5.70 11.88
CA VAL A 37 7.58 -6.74 11.89
C VAL A 37 7.05 -6.97 10.48
N LEU A 38 6.60 -5.90 9.81
CA LEU A 38 6.08 -6.00 8.45
C LEU A 38 7.15 -6.51 7.46
N ARG A 39 8.41 -6.11 7.66
CA ARG A 39 9.53 -6.56 6.85
C ARG A 39 9.73 -8.08 6.93
N GLN A 40 9.63 -8.67 8.12
CA GLN A 40 9.74 -10.12 8.26
C GLN A 40 8.64 -10.84 7.47
N SER A 41 7.39 -10.39 7.59
CA SER A 41 6.27 -10.95 6.83
C SER A 41 6.47 -10.84 5.31
N ILE A 42 6.96 -9.69 4.82
CA ILE A 42 7.23 -9.50 3.39
C ILE A 42 8.41 -10.36 2.92
N LEU A 43 9.44 -10.54 3.75
CA LEU A 43 10.57 -11.41 3.40
C LEU A 43 10.13 -12.87 3.27
N ILE A 44 9.24 -13.34 4.15
CA ILE A 44 8.62 -14.67 4.04
C ILE A 44 7.79 -14.78 2.74
N GLU A 45 6.91 -13.81 2.47
CA GLU A 45 6.11 -13.80 1.21
C GLU A 45 7.02 -13.79 -0.03
N ARG A 46 8.15 -13.08 0.02
CA ARG A 46 9.12 -13.02 -1.08
C ARG A 46 9.71 -14.39 -1.42
N GLU A 47 9.91 -15.26 -0.43
CA GLU A 47 10.45 -16.61 -0.65
C GLU A 47 9.47 -17.47 -1.46
N HIS A 48 8.16 -17.24 -1.30
CA HIS A 48 7.11 -18.02 -1.96
C HIS A 48 6.54 -17.35 -3.23
N ASN A 49 6.70 -16.03 -3.38
CA ASN A 49 6.05 -15.26 -4.44
C ASN A 49 6.99 -14.27 -5.11
N ARG A 50 7.40 -14.56 -6.36
CA ARG A 50 8.23 -13.68 -7.19
C ARG A 50 7.62 -12.29 -7.45
N TYR A 51 6.28 -12.17 -7.37
CA TYR A 51 5.53 -10.94 -7.59
C TYR A 51 5.15 -10.20 -6.31
N TRP A 52 5.79 -10.51 -5.17
CA TRP A 52 5.51 -9.88 -3.87
C TRP A 52 5.49 -8.34 -3.93
N LYS A 53 6.41 -7.72 -4.69
CA LYS A 53 6.43 -6.25 -4.87
C LYS A 53 5.14 -5.73 -5.49
N LYS A 54 4.61 -6.43 -6.50
CA LYS A 54 3.40 -6.02 -7.21
C LYS A 54 2.16 -6.12 -6.31
N LYS A 55 2.13 -7.06 -5.37
CA LYS A 55 1.05 -7.16 -4.36
C LYS A 55 1.04 -6.00 -3.37
N MET A 56 2.19 -5.38 -3.13
CA MET A 56 2.33 -4.25 -2.20
C MET A 56 2.10 -2.90 -2.87
N ILE A 57 2.49 -2.75 -4.14
CA ILE A 57 2.30 -1.51 -4.90
C ILE A 57 0.80 -1.25 -5.07
N GLY A 58 0.37 -0.04 -4.73
CA GLY A 58 -1.03 0.39 -4.75
C GLY A 58 -1.71 0.32 -3.39
N ASN A 59 -1.13 -0.37 -2.41
CA ASN A 59 -1.65 -0.40 -1.03
C ASN A 59 -1.33 0.91 -0.30
N TYR A 60 -2.10 1.18 0.75
CA TYR A 60 -2.01 2.36 1.58
C TYR A 60 -1.40 1.99 2.93
N ILE A 61 -0.35 2.67 3.36
CA ILE A 61 0.39 2.33 4.57
C ILE A 61 0.53 3.55 5.49
N THR A 62 0.46 3.30 6.79
CA THR A 62 0.67 4.35 7.78
C THR A 62 2.16 4.62 7.96
N VAL A 63 2.54 5.90 7.97
CA VAL A 63 3.93 6.33 8.09
C VAL A 63 4.07 7.47 9.09
N SER A 64 5.24 7.57 9.74
CA SER A 64 5.57 8.71 10.60
C SER A 64 6.18 9.84 9.79
N THR A 65 5.64 11.04 9.89
CA THR A 65 6.16 12.23 9.18
C THR A 65 7.15 13.05 10.02
N THR A 66 7.27 12.73 11.30
CA THR A 66 8.15 13.45 12.24
C THR A 66 8.92 12.48 13.12
N GLU A 67 10.01 12.98 13.72
CA GLU A 67 10.72 12.28 14.78
C GLU A 67 9.83 11.98 15.97
N TYR A 68 10.22 10.94 16.70
CA TYR A 68 9.51 10.53 17.90
C TYR A 68 9.99 11.41 19.05
N VAL A 69 9.07 12.21 19.57
CA VAL A 69 9.29 13.01 20.78
C VAL A 69 8.34 12.47 21.83
N MET A 70 8.88 12.00 22.96
CA MET A 70 8.10 11.43 24.08
C MET A 70 7.10 10.34 23.62
N ASN A 71 7.56 9.37 22.81
CA ASN A 71 6.73 8.31 22.20
C ASN A 71 5.59 8.79 21.28
N ARG A 72 5.56 10.07 20.90
CA ARG A 72 4.57 10.62 19.97
C ARG A 72 5.23 10.99 18.65
N THR A 73 4.51 10.74 17.57
CA THR A 73 4.91 11.12 16.21
C THR A 73 3.67 11.46 15.41
N HIS A 74 3.80 12.36 14.44
CA HIS A 74 2.72 12.64 13.50
C HIS A 74 2.61 11.49 12.51
N LEU A 75 1.41 10.94 12.42
CA LEU A 75 1.11 9.82 11.53
C LEU A 75 0.21 10.28 10.40
N THR A 76 0.47 9.76 9.21
CA THR A 76 -0.39 9.92 8.06
C THR A 76 -0.36 8.65 7.22
N ILE A 77 -1.17 8.63 6.17
CA ILE A 77 -1.28 7.49 5.27
C ILE A 77 -0.82 7.92 3.89
N GLY A 78 0.10 7.14 3.34
CA GLY A 78 0.55 7.30 1.98
C GLY A 78 0.40 6.03 1.18
N LYS A 79 0.46 6.19 -0.13
CA LYS A 79 0.29 5.13 -1.11
C LYS A 79 1.64 4.57 -1.53
N ILE A 80 1.77 3.25 -1.53
CA ILE A 80 2.98 2.59 -2.01
C ILE A 80 3.01 2.64 -3.53
N THR A 81 3.99 3.35 -4.09
CA THR A 81 4.16 3.48 -5.54
C THR A 81 5.30 2.62 -6.09
N LYS A 82 6.34 2.39 -5.31
CA LYS A 82 7.51 1.58 -5.68
C LYS A 82 8.09 0.88 -4.48
N MET A 83 8.77 -0.23 -4.71
CA MET A 83 9.52 -0.95 -3.68
C MET A 83 10.95 -1.24 -4.10
N SER A 84 11.88 -1.09 -3.16
CA SER A 84 13.30 -1.41 -3.30
C SER A 84 13.78 -2.30 -2.15
N VAL A 85 14.86 -3.04 -2.39
CA VAL A 85 15.54 -3.84 -1.37
C VAL A 85 16.96 -3.30 -1.25
N SER A 86 17.41 -3.08 -0.03
CA SER A 86 18.73 -2.52 0.28
C SER A 86 19.33 -3.23 1.48
N HIS A 87 20.65 -3.14 1.64
CA HIS A 87 21.34 -3.57 2.86
C HIS A 87 21.46 -2.46 3.90
N HIS A 88 21.05 -1.24 3.53
CA HIS A 88 21.08 -0.06 4.39
C HIS A 88 19.69 0.22 4.94
N GLY A 89 19.60 0.38 6.27
CA GLY A 89 18.40 0.86 6.96
C GLY A 89 18.42 2.37 7.13
N THR A 90 17.40 2.92 7.78
CA THR A 90 17.38 4.31 8.23
C THR A 90 17.55 4.39 9.74
N HIS A 91 18.30 5.38 10.22
CA HIS A 91 18.33 5.73 11.65
C HIS A 91 17.34 6.84 11.99
N LYS A 92 16.67 7.40 10.97
CA LYS A 92 15.75 8.54 11.09
C LYS A 92 14.31 8.07 11.25
N TRP A 93 13.40 9.05 11.29
CA TRP A 93 11.96 8.91 11.45
C TRP A 93 11.22 8.27 10.26
N ASN A 94 11.89 8.03 9.13
CA ASN A 94 11.32 7.48 7.89
C ASN A 94 10.98 5.97 7.98
N TRP A 95 10.34 5.55 9.07
CA TRP A 95 9.84 4.19 9.24
C TRP A 95 8.34 4.14 8.96
N THR A 96 7.91 3.07 8.30
CA THR A 96 6.48 2.74 8.21
C THR A 96 5.97 2.11 9.51
N ARG A 97 4.65 2.09 9.69
CA ARG A 97 3.97 1.27 10.69
C ARG A 97 3.61 -0.10 10.11
N ASN A 98 3.20 -1.02 10.99
CA ASN A 98 2.85 -2.38 10.62
C ASN A 98 1.48 -2.49 9.91
N GLN A 99 0.68 -1.42 9.97
CA GLN A 99 -0.69 -1.40 9.47
C GLN A 99 -0.73 -0.84 8.05
N PHE A 100 -1.35 -1.59 7.15
CA PHE A 100 -1.60 -1.18 5.77
C PHE A 100 -2.98 -1.69 5.32
N VAL A 101 -3.54 -1.04 4.29
CA VAL A 101 -4.88 -1.30 3.75
C VAL A 101 -4.77 -1.49 2.24
N THR A 102 -5.49 -2.45 1.69
CA THR A 102 -5.54 -2.68 0.24
C THR A 102 -6.57 -1.75 -0.42
N PRO A 103 -6.49 -1.52 -1.75
CA PRO A 103 -7.51 -0.79 -2.48
C PRO A 103 -8.93 -1.33 -2.27
N GLU A 104 -9.08 -2.64 -2.15
CA GLU A 104 -10.38 -3.29 -1.95
C GLU A 104 -10.93 -2.98 -0.55
N HIS A 105 -10.08 -3.07 0.47
CA HIS A 105 -10.46 -2.75 1.84
C HIS A 105 -10.76 -1.26 2.01
N LEU A 106 -10.05 -0.38 1.32
CA LEU A 106 -10.29 1.08 1.35
C LEU A 106 -11.68 1.48 0.81
N LEU A 107 -12.34 0.63 0.02
CA LEU A 107 -13.70 0.92 -0.44
C LEU A 107 -14.71 0.86 0.70
N ASP A 108 -14.46 0.01 1.69
CA ASP A 108 -15.13 0.11 2.98
C ASP A 108 -14.35 1.11 3.84
N PHE A 109 -14.63 2.39 3.61
CA PHE A 109 -13.95 3.48 4.29
C PHE A 109 -14.02 3.36 5.81
N ARG A 110 -15.17 2.92 6.35
CA ARG A 110 -15.39 2.84 7.80
C ARG A 110 -14.51 1.75 8.40
N ASP A 111 -14.47 0.58 7.78
CA ASP A 111 -13.66 -0.54 8.25
C ASP A 111 -12.17 -0.23 8.13
N ALA A 112 -11.72 0.29 6.97
CA ALA A 112 -10.35 0.72 6.74
C ALA A 112 -9.89 1.79 7.74
N TYR A 113 -10.72 2.80 8.01
CA TYR A 113 -10.43 3.83 9.00
C TYR A 113 -10.31 3.27 10.42
N ASN A 114 -11.24 2.39 10.82
CA ASN A 114 -11.20 1.79 12.14
C ASN A 114 -9.97 0.90 12.34
N TYR A 115 -9.57 0.16 11.31
CA TYR A 115 -8.36 -0.66 11.32
C TYR A 115 -7.09 0.20 11.49
N LEU A 116 -6.99 1.32 10.77
CA LEU A 116 -5.80 2.16 10.78
C LEU A 116 -5.71 3.13 11.96
N LYS A 117 -6.82 3.54 12.58
CA LYS A 117 -6.80 4.57 13.64
C LYS A 117 -6.40 4.06 15.03
N HIS A 118 -6.24 2.75 15.20
CA HIS A 118 -6.10 2.09 16.50
C HIS A 118 -5.02 2.74 17.37
N ASP A 119 -5.34 3.07 18.63
CA ASP A 119 -4.46 3.67 19.65
C ASP A 119 -3.78 5.01 19.32
N TYR A 120 -4.24 5.73 18.29
CA TYR A 120 -3.66 7.03 17.95
C TYR A 120 -4.36 8.22 18.63
N SER A 121 -3.60 9.29 18.84
CA SER A 121 -4.11 10.57 19.36
C SER A 121 -5.15 11.18 18.42
N TRP A 122 -5.99 12.08 18.95
CA TRP A 122 -7.04 12.74 18.15
C TRP A 122 -6.49 13.36 16.85
N TYR A 123 -5.35 14.05 16.93
CA TYR A 123 -4.72 14.69 15.77
C TYR A 123 -4.31 13.66 14.70
N ASN A 124 -3.70 12.55 15.12
CA ASN A 124 -3.33 11.47 14.20
C ASN A 124 -4.57 10.79 13.61
N ARG A 125 -5.65 10.62 14.40
CA ARG A 125 -6.93 10.10 13.89
C ARG A 125 -7.52 11.01 12.82
N PHE A 126 -7.42 12.32 12.99
CA PHE A 126 -7.89 13.30 12.00
C PHE A 126 -7.02 13.32 10.74
N SER A 127 -5.69 13.36 10.88
CA SER A 127 -4.73 13.25 9.77
C SER A 127 -4.96 11.98 8.94
N ILE A 128 -5.13 10.84 9.60
CA ILE A 128 -5.47 9.55 8.98
C ILE A 128 -6.81 9.63 8.24
N TRP A 129 -7.83 10.22 8.85
CA TRP A 129 -9.15 10.37 8.23
C TRP A 129 -9.09 11.20 6.94
N ILE A 130 -8.43 12.37 6.98
CA ILE A 130 -8.24 13.22 5.79
C ILE A 130 -7.52 12.45 4.69
N ALA A 131 -6.39 11.82 5.04
CA ALA A 131 -5.58 11.10 4.08
C ALA A 131 -6.37 9.96 3.41
N LEU A 132 -7.07 9.15 4.21
CA LEU A 132 -7.91 8.08 3.68
C LEU A 132 -9.04 8.60 2.81
N ASN A 133 -9.68 9.71 3.19
CA ASN A 133 -10.79 10.25 2.42
C ASN A 133 -10.30 10.72 1.03
N TYR A 134 -9.13 11.35 0.97
CA TYR A 134 -8.49 11.69 -0.29
C TYR A 134 -8.25 10.44 -1.17
N TRP A 135 -7.60 9.42 -0.61
CA TRP A 135 -7.29 8.19 -1.35
C TRP A 135 -8.54 7.41 -1.78
N HIS A 136 -9.57 7.39 -0.94
CA HIS A 136 -10.85 6.76 -1.24
C HIS A 136 -11.52 7.44 -2.44
N ASN A 137 -11.56 8.77 -2.45
CA ASN A 137 -12.12 9.54 -3.57
C ASN A 137 -11.33 9.34 -4.86
N GLU A 138 -9.99 9.33 -4.80
CA GLU A 138 -9.15 9.02 -5.97
C GLU A 138 -9.46 7.62 -6.52
N LEU A 139 -9.64 6.63 -5.64
CA LEU A 139 -9.97 5.25 -6.01
C LEU A 139 -11.34 5.17 -6.69
N LEU A 140 -12.36 5.83 -6.14
CA LEU A 140 -13.70 5.89 -6.72
C LEU A 140 -13.67 6.53 -8.11
N GLN A 141 -12.97 7.66 -8.28
CA GLN A 141 -12.84 8.32 -9.57
C GLN A 141 -12.19 7.41 -10.62
N LYS A 142 -11.15 6.67 -10.23
CA LYS A 142 -10.50 5.69 -11.11
C LYS A 142 -11.45 4.58 -11.55
N ARG A 143 -12.26 4.04 -10.62
CA ARG A 143 -13.27 3.02 -10.93
C ARG A 143 -14.34 3.54 -11.88
N ILE A 144 -14.89 4.73 -11.60
CA ILE A 144 -15.88 5.37 -12.47
C ILE A 144 -15.32 5.56 -13.89
N LYS A 145 -14.07 6.01 -14.02
CA LYS A 145 -13.41 6.18 -15.32
C LYS A 145 -13.26 4.84 -16.06
N GLN A 146 -12.90 3.78 -15.36
CA GLN A 146 -12.79 2.44 -15.93
C GLN A 146 -14.15 1.91 -16.39
N MET A 147 -15.20 2.05 -15.58
CA MET A 147 -16.57 1.66 -15.93
C MET A 147 -17.08 2.41 -17.16
N LYS A 148 -16.90 3.75 -17.20
CA LYS A 148 -17.26 4.56 -18.38
C LYS A 148 -16.57 4.07 -19.65
N LYS A 149 -15.29 3.70 -19.56
CA LYS A 149 -14.52 3.14 -20.68
C LYS A 149 -15.06 1.78 -21.14
N GLN A 150 -15.43 0.90 -20.21
CA GLN A 150 -16.02 -0.40 -20.53
C GLN A 150 -17.39 -0.24 -21.21
N ILE A 151 -18.27 0.59 -20.64
CA ILE A 151 -19.58 0.90 -21.24
C ILE A 151 -19.44 1.46 -22.65
N GLY A 152 -18.47 2.37 -22.87
CA GLY A 152 -18.17 2.91 -24.20
C GLY A 152 -17.78 1.83 -25.21
N ARG A 153 -16.94 0.86 -24.80
CA ARG A 153 -16.55 -0.28 -25.65
C ARG A 153 -17.73 -1.19 -25.97
N SER A 154 -18.55 -1.52 -24.96
CA SER A 154 -19.74 -2.35 -25.16
C SER A 154 -20.75 -1.68 -26.10
N ARG A 155 -20.99 -0.36 -25.94
CA ARG A 155 -21.85 0.42 -26.85
C ARG A 155 -21.32 0.40 -28.27
N TRP A 156 -20.00 0.53 -28.45
CA TRP A 156 -19.37 0.47 -29.78
C TRP A 156 -19.56 -0.90 -30.43
N GLN A 157 -19.31 -2.00 -29.69
CA GLN A 157 -19.51 -3.37 -30.18
C GLN A 157 -20.97 -3.63 -30.59
N ILE A 158 -21.93 -3.19 -29.77
CA ILE A 158 -23.36 -3.32 -30.09
C ILE A 158 -23.71 -2.56 -31.38
N ASN A 159 -23.20 -1.33 -31.52
CA ASN A 159 -23.44 -0.52 -32.71
C ASN A 159 -22.82 -1.14 -33.97
N GLU A 160 -21.64 -1.75 -33.85
CA GLU A 160 -21.01 -2.46 -34.94
C GLU A 160 -21.81 -3.71 -35.36
N LEU A 161 -22.28 -4.51 -34.39
CA LEU A 161 -23.13 -5.66 -34.65
C LEU A 161 -24.43 -5.26 -35.35
N LYS A 162 -25.09 -4.18 -34.89
CA LYS A 162 -26.29 -3.62 -35.54
C LYS A 162 -26.02 -3.21 -37.00
N ARG A 163 -24.88 -2.55 -37.27
CA ARG A 163 -24.48 -2.19 -38.64
C ARG A 163 -24.26 -3.40 -39.54
N ARG A 164 -23.58 -4.43 -39.03
CA ARG A 164 -23.33 -5.69 -39.76
C ARG A 164 -24.63 -6.46 -40.04
N ALA A 165 -25.54 -6.52 -39.06
CA ALA A 165 -26.85 -7.15 -39.23
C ALA A 165 -27.68 -6.43 -40.31
N LYS A 166 -27.73 -5.09 -40.28
CA LYS A 166 -28.43 -4.30 -41.30
C LYS A 166 -27.89 -4.57 -42.70
N LYS A 167 -26.56 -4.66 -42.87
CA LYS A 167 -25.91 -4.99 -44.15
C LYS A 167 -26.19 -6.41 -44.67
N ARG A 168 -26.68 -7.33 -43.84
CA ARG A 168 -27.02 -8.71 -44.26
C ARG A 168 -28.49 -8.87 -44.66
N MET A 169 -29.34 -7.89 -44.33
CA MET A 169 -30.77 -7.89 -44.66
C MET A 169 -31.07 -7.21 -46.01
N TYR A 170 -30.10 -6.47 -46.56
CA TYR A 170 -30.10 -5.91 -47.91
C TYR A 170 -29.04 -6.64 -48.74
#